data_AF-Q0JW03-F1
#
_entry.id   AF-Q0JW03-F1
#
_cell.length_a   1.000
_cell.length_b   1.000
_cell.length_c   1.000
_cell.angle_alpha   90.00
_cell.angle_beta   90.00
_cell.angle_gamma   90.00
#
_symmetry.space_group_name_H-M   'P 1'
#
loop_
_entity.id
_entity.type
_entity.pdbx_description
1 polymer ?
#
loop_
_entity_poly.entity_id
_entity_poly.type
_entity_poly.pdbx_seq_one_letter_code
_entity_poly.pdbx_strand_id
1 'polypeptide(L)'
;MTRYGRNIIEEVDDMIKNIAADIGKEEEEMWIKALNDHREHGVSLCNREVWKQVVSVEKIVCNICKRICIDLKEEELLGLMAEGSVRKILKAKFGEEKVSDMSYLEFAVVDISLLLDAHKEYGEEVMKELVKQMLLGKNGKEINRRYVDKVAGVVREIQRRREREIEKNLRELLKDEEKAKSKKKGKKKKKRSAGVPESKEEEKKESETEEVEAGEETEMLSEEVGGAR
;
A
#
# COMPACT_ATOMS: atom_id res chain seq x y z
N MET A 1 -6.24 8.40 -31.55
CA MET A 1 -6.11 9.73 -30.95
C MET A 1 -7.29 9.95 -30.02
N THR A 2 -7.06 10.12 -28.72
CA THR A 2 -8.15 10.30 -27.74
C THR A 2 -8.80 11.68 -27.89
N ARG A 3 -10.08 11.79 -27.51
CA ARG A 3 -10.79 13.09 -27.50
C ARG A 3 -10.19 14.04 -26.46
N TYR A 4 -9.81 13.51 -25.30
CA TYR A 4 -9.26 14.29 -24.19
C TYR A 4 -7.95 15.01 -24.56
N GLY A 5 -6.98 14.29 -25.14
CA GLY A 5 -5.71 14.91 -25.55
C GLY A 5 -5.90 15.99 -26.61
N ARG A 6 -6.82 15.81 -27.57
CA ARG A 6 -7.15 16.83 -28.58
C ARG A 6 -7.76 18.08 -27.96
N ASN A 7 -8.72 17.93 -27.06
CA ASN A 7 -9.33 19.07 -26.39
C ASN A 7 -8.28 19.93 -25.65
N ILE A 8 -7.30 19.29 -24.98
CA ILE A 8 -6.20 20.03 -24.33
C ILE A 8 -5.37 20.81 -25.35
N ILE A 9 -5.02 20.18 -26.48
CA ILE A 9 -4.25 20.86 -27.54
C ILE A 9 -5.03 22.07 -28.09
N GLU A 10 -6.32 21.89 -28.38
CA GLU A 10 -7.19 22.96 -28.88
C GLU A 10 -7.29 24.12 -27.89
N GLU A 11 -7.50 23.82 -26.61
CA GLU A 11 -7.61 24.84 -25.55
C GLU A 11 -6.30 25.62 -25.38
N VAL A 12 -5.16 24.92 -25.40
CA VAL A 12 -3.83 25.54 -25.32
C VAL A 12 -3.54 26.39 -26.57
N ASP A 13 -3.85 25.89 -27.77
CA ASP A 13 -3.69 26.64 -29.02
C ASP A 13 -4.53 27.92 -29.01
N ASP A 14 -5.72 27.89 -28.42
CA ASP A 14 -6.57 29.07 -28.25
C ASP A 14 -6.05 30.02 -27.17
N MET A 15 -5.48 29.51 -26.08
CA MET A 15 -4.80 30.38 -25.08
C MET A 15 -3.62 31.12 -25.70
N ILE A 16 -2.77 30.44 -26.50
CA ILE A 16 -1.62 31.06 -27.18
C ILE A 16 -2.07 32.17 -28.13
N LYS A 17 -3.14 31.97 -28.89
CA LYS A 17 -3.69 32.99 -29.81
C LYS A 17 -4.23 34.22 -29.10
N ASN A 18 -4.70 34.05 -27.85
CA ASN A 18 -5.36 35.09 -27.07
C ASN A 18 -4.47 35.69 -25.98
N ILE A 19 -3.14 35.46 -26.03
CA ILE A 19 -2.20 36.14 -25.14
C ILE A 19 -2.33 37.66 -25.35
N ALA A 20 -2.47 38.39 -24.25
CA ALA A 20 -2.75 39.81 -24.29
C ALA A 20 -1.55 40.60 -24.85
N ALA A 21 -1.83 41.52 -25.78
CA ALA A 21 -0.81 42.25 -26.54
C ALA A 21 -0.03 43.29 -25.69
N ASP A 22 -0.46 43.53 -24.46
CA ASP A 22 0.13 44.45 -23.49
C ASP A 22 1.12 43.78 -22.52
N ILE A 23 1.32 42.46 -22.63
CA ILE A 23 2.30 41.72 -21.85
C ILE A 23 3.71 42.00 -22.41
N GLY A 24 4.70 42.15 -21.52
CA GLY A 24 6.09 42.35 -21.95
C GLY A 24 6.65 41.12 -22.69
N LYS A 25 7.55 41.33 -23.66
CA LYS A 25 8.11 40.25 -24.49
C LYS A 25 8.70 39.08 -23.69
N GLU A 26 9.44 39.36 -22.62
CA GLU A 26 10.03 38.31 -21.77
C GLU A 26 8.95 37.47 -21.07
N GLU A 27 7.88 38.11 -20.64
CA GLU A 27 6.76 37.44 -19.98
C GLU A 27 5.95 36.63 -21.00
N GLU A 28 5.66 37.19 -22.17
CA GLU A 28 5.05 36.48 -23.30
C GLU A 28 5.83 35.21 -23.68
N GLU A 29 7.16 35.29 -23.82
CA GLU A 29 8.01 34.13 -24.13
C GLU A 29 7.92 33.05 -23.04
N MET A 30 7.90 33.43 -21.76
CA MET A 30 7.72 32.48 -20.65
C MET A 30 6.36 31.79 -20.70
N TRP A 31 5.29 32.53 -20.94
CA TRP A 31 3.93 31.99 -21.05
C TRP A 31 3.80 31.03 -22.23
N ILE A 32 4.30 31.42 -23.40
CA ILE A 32 4.30 30.55 -24.60
C ILE A 32 5.06 29.26 -24.33
N LYS A 33 6.20 29.32 -23.65
CA LYS A 33 6.98 28.13 -23.30
C LYS A 33 6.18 27.19 -22.39
N ALA A 34 5.58 27.71 -21.32
CA ALA A 34 4.77 26.91 -20.40
C ALA A 34 3.54 26.30 -21.09
N LEU A 35 2.87 27.06 -21.97
CA LEU A 35 1.75 26.56 -22.76
C LEU A 35 2.19 25.47 -23.74
N ASN A 36 3.34 25.61 -24.39
CA ASN A 36 3.88 24.55 -25.25
C ASN A 36 4.17 23.25 -24.48
N ASP A 37 4.67 23.32 -23.24
CA ASP A 37 4.85 22.13 -22.40
C ASP A 37 3.49 21.42 -22.15
N HIS A 38 2.42 22.19 -21.90
CA HIS A 38 1.06 21.65 -21.76
C HIS A 38 0.54 21.05 -23.08
N ARG A 39 0.85 21.68 -24.20
CA ARG A 39 0.49 21.18 -25.54
C ARG A 39 1.14 19.85 -25.84
N GLU A 40 2.44 19.72 -25.60
CA GLU A 40 3.18 18.46 -25.74
C GLU A 40 2.61 17.36 -24.85
N HIS A 41 2.21 17.72 -23.62
CA HIS A 41 1.50 16.79 -22.75
C HIS A 41 0.16 16.34 -23.35
N GLY A 42 -0.63 17.26 -23.93
CA GLY A 42 -1.86 16.94 -24.67
C GLY A 42 -1.62 15.98 -25.84
N VAL A 43 -0.50 16.13 -26.56
CA VAL A 43 -0.07 15.19 -27.62
C VAL A 43 0.24 13.81 -27.05
N SER A 44 0.93 13.72 -25.91
CA SER A 44 1.17 12.43 -25.23
C SER A 44 -0.15 11.75 -24.86
N LEU A 45 -1.12 12.52 -24.34
CA LEU A 45 -2.44 12.02 -23.96
C LEU A 45 -3.31 11.61 -25.15
N CYS A 46 -2.92 11.92 -26.39
CA CYS A 46 -3.56 11.39 -27.57
C CYS A 46 -3.23 9.91 -27.82
N ASN A 47 -2.15 9.40 -27.22
CA ASN A 47 -1.65 8.05 -27.39
C ASN A 47 -2.40 7.06 -26.48
N ARG A 48 -2.95 5.99 -27.05
CA ARG A 48 -3.72 4.99 -26.31
C ARG A 48 -2.83 4.17 -25.38
N GLU A 49 -1.59 3.93 -25.76
CA GLU A 49 -0.62 3.18 -24.96
C GLU A 49 -0.25 3.93 -23.69
N VAL A 50 -0.16 5.26 -23.75
CA VAL A 50 0.01 6.13 -22.56
C VAL A 50 -1.19 5.96 -21.62
N TRP A 51 -2.42 5.98 -22.14
CA TRP A 51 -3.60 5.72 -21.31
C TRP A 51 -3.64 4.34 -20.68
N LYS A 52 -3.18 3.30 -21.39
CA LYS A 52 -3.05 1.95 -20.81
C LYS A 52 -2.07 1.97 -19.62
N GLN A 53 -0.97 2.71 -19.73
CA GLN A 53 -0.02 2.87 -18.63
C GLN A 53 -0.63 3.63 -17.45
N VAL A 54 -1.28 4.78 -17.70
CA VAL A 54 -2.00 5.57 -16.68
C VAL A 54 -2.96 4.65 -15.90
N VAL A 55 -3.87 3.99 -16.61
CA VAL A 55 -4.87 3.09 -16.01
C VAL A 55 -4.20 1.93 -15.25
N SER A 56 -3.07 1.42 -15.74
CA SER A 56 -2.34 0.37 -15.05
C SER A 56 -1.79 0.84 -13.71
N VAL A 57 -1.18 2.03 -13.66
CA VAL A 57 -0.64 2.56 -12.41
C VAL A 57 -1.77 2.95 -11.45
N GLU A 58 -2.83 3.58 -11.94
CA GLU A 58 -4.01 3.90 -11.12
C GLU A 58 -4.58 2.64 -10.46
N LYS A 59 -4.70 1.53 -11.19
CA LYS A 59 -5.12 0.25 -10.61
C LYS A 59 -4.19 -0.24 -9.51
N ILE A 60 -2.88 -0.16 -9.73
CA ILE A 60 -1.88 -0.55 -8.72
C ILE A 60 -2.04 0.32 -7.47
N VAL A 61 -2.07 1.64 -7.62
CA VAL A 61 -2.18 2.58 -6.50
C VAL A 61 -3.50 2.42 -5.75
N CYS A 62 -4.63 2.27 -6.44
CA CYS A 62 -5.92 1.98 -5.82
C CYS A 62 -5.89 0.71 -4.97
N ASN A 63 -5.30 -0.37 -5.51
CA ASN A 63 -5.17 -1.63 -4.79
C ASN A 63 -4.27 -1.50 -3.56
N ILE A 64 -3.17 -0.76 -3.68
CA ILE A 64 -2.28 -0.44 -2.57
C ILE A 64 -3.00 0.38 -1.50
N CYS A 65 -3.74 1.43 -1.87
CA CYS A 65 -4.52 2.23 -0.93
C CYS A 65 -5.52 1.35 -0.18
N LYS A 66 -6.23 0.46 -0.88
CA LYS A 66 -7.13 -0.52 -0.25
C LYS A 66 -6.41 -1.37 0.78
N ARG A 67 -5.21 -1.89 0.45
CA ARG A 67 -4.40 -2.67 1.41
C ARG A 67 -3.94 -1.84 2.59
N ILE A 68 -3.51 -0.60 2.39
CA ILE A 68 -3.13 0.31 3.48
C ILE A 68 -4.29 0.48 4.47
N CYS A 69 -5.51 0.68 3.98
CA CYS A 69 -6.69 0.81 4.83
C CYS A 69 -7.05 -0.48 5.59
N ILE A 70 -6.70 -1.66 5.05
CA ILE A 70 -6.96 -2.96 5.70
C ILE A 70 -5.85 -3.32 6.70
N ASP A 71 -4.59 -3.04 6.35
CA ASP A 71 -3.43 -3.52 7.09
C ASP A 71 -3.06 -2.63 8.30
N LEU A 72 -3.52 -1.37 8.30
CA LEU A 72 -3.29 -0.44 9.41
C LEU A 72 -4.45 -0.46 10.40
N LYS A 73 -4.14 -0.24 11.68
CA LYS A 73 -5.18 0.08 12.66
C LYS A 73 -5.79 1.45 12.36
N GLU A 74 -7.00 1.67 12.83
CA GLU A 74 -7.72 2.94 12.61
C GLU A 74 -6.90 4.14 13.10
N GLU A 75 -6.26 4.05 14.27
CA GLU A 75 -5.45 5.14 14.82
C GLU A 75 -4.20 5.42 13.97
N GLU A 76 -3.59 4.37 13.41
CA GLU A 76 -2.43 4.50 12.53
C GLU A 76 -2.82 5.12 11.18
N LEU A 77 -3.98 4.73 10.65
CA LEU A 77 -4.52 5.30 9.41
C LEU A 77 -4.90 6.77 9.59
N LEU A 78 -5.62 7.10 10.68
CA LEU A 78 -5.95 8.49 11.01
C LEU A 78 -4.69 9.33 11.24
N GLY A 79 -3.69 8.77 11.92
CA GLY A 79 -2.39 9.40 12.10
C GLY A 79 -1.70 9.72 10.76
N LEU A 80 -1.66 8.75 9.85
CA LEU A 80 -1.09 8.92 8.50
C LEU A 80 -1.80 10.06 7.74
N MET A 81 -3.13 10.09 7.77
CA MET A 81 -3.94 11.10 7.08
C MET A 81 -3.78 12.50 7.70
N ALA A 82 -3.80 12.59 9.04
CA ALA A 82 -3.64 13.84 9.76
C ALA A 82 -2.23 14.43 9.56
N GLU A 83 -1.19 13.59 9.68
CA GLU A 83 0.19 14.02 9.45
C GLU A 83 0.40 14.49 8.02
N GLY A 84 -0.10 13.74 7.04
CA GLY A 84 -0.05 14.12 5.63
C GLY A 84 -0.74 15.45 5.35
N SER A 85 -1.94 15.64 5.89
CA SER A 85 -2.70 16.89 5.77
C SER A 85 -1.93 18.09 6.35
N VAL A 86 -1.40 17.95 7.57
CA VAL A 86 -0.61 19.01 8.22
C VAL A 86 0.63 19.36 7.41
N ARG A 87 1.38 18.36 6.93
CA ARG A 87 2.58 18.59 6.11
C ARG A 87 2.26 19.37 4.84
N LYS A 88 1.19 19.01 4.13
CA LYS A 88 0.75 19.72 2.91
C LYS A 88 0.39 21.18 3.21
N ILE A 89 -0.37 21.42 4.28
CA ILE A 89 -0.73 22.77 4.73
C ILE A 89 0.52 23.59 5.06
N LEU A 90 1.51 23.00 5.74
CA LEU A 90 2.75 23.68 6.08
C LEU A 90 3.54 24.04 4.83
N LYS A 91 3.73 23.11 3.90
CA LYS A 91 4.39 23.36 2.60
C LYS A 91 3.73 24.52 1.84
N ALA A 92 2.39 24.60 1.85
CA ALA A 92 1.64 25.73 1.30
C ALA A 92 2.02 27.05 1.96
N LYS A 93 1.95 27.09 3.30
CA LYS A 93 2.14 28.32 4.07
C LYS A 93 3.53 28.90 3.90
N PHE A 94 4.54 28.04 3.70
CA PHE A 94 5.92 28.46 3.47
C PHE A 94 6.26 28.69 1.99
N GLY A 95 5.27 28.58 1.08
CA GLY A 95 5.47 28.80 -0.34
C GLY A 95 6.35 27.76 -1.03
N GLU A 96 6.58 26.60 -0.38
CA GLU A 96 7.33 25.50 -0.98
C GLU A 96 6.54 24.87 -2.14
N GLU A 97 5.21 24.78 -2.00
CA GLU A 97 4.29 24.22 -2.99
C GLU A 97 2.95 24.94 -2.99
N LYS A 98 2.30 25.09 -4.15
CA LYS A 98 0.87 25.41 -4.19
C LYS A 98 0.12 24.19 -3.68
N VAL A 99 -0.69 24.33 -2.63
CA VAL A 99 -1.55 23.23 -2.18
C VAL A 99 -2.52 22.88 -3.31
N SER A 100 -2.43 21.64 -3.76
CA SER A 100 -3.52 21.02 -4.49
C SER A 100 -4.63 20.74 -3.48
N ASP A 101 -5.81 21.35 -3.66
CA ASP A 101 -7.00 21.07 -2.87
C ASP A 101 -7.45 19.59 -2.98
N MET A 102 -6.92 18.86 -3.96
CA MET A 102 -7.22 17.45 -4.17
C MET A 102 -6.12 16.59 -3.56
N SER A 103 -6.50 15.78 -2.58
CA SER A 103 -5.63 14.77 -1.93
C SER A 103 -5.16 13.66 -2.88
N TYR A 104 -5.82 13.48 -4.03
CA TYR A 104 -5.51 12.44 -5.04
C TYR A 104 -4.56 12.90 -6.16
N LEU A 105 -4.34 14.22 -6.33
CA LEU A 105 -3.57 14.76 -7.46
C LEU A 105 -2.04 14.63 -7.31
N GLU A 106 -1.52 14.32 -6.13
CA GLU A 106 -0.06 14.14 -5.96
C GLU A 106 0.48 12.96 -6.75
N PHE A 107 -0.34 11.92 -6.90
CA PHE A 107 -0.04 10.80 -7.78
C PHE A 107 0.05 11.22 -9.26
N ALA A 108 -0.75 12.19 -9.69
CA ALA A 108 -0.74 12.70 -11.06
C ALA A 108 0.56 13.47 -11.40
N VAL A 109 1.34 13.85 -10.39
CA VAL A 109 2.63 14.56 -10.55
C VAL A 109 3.81 13.58 -10.63
N VAL A 110 3.62 12.31 -10.28
CA VAL A 110 4.69 11.30 -10.32
C VAL A 110 4.86 10.77 -11.74
N ASP A 111 6.10 10.49 -12.13
CA ASP A 111 6.39 9.79 -13.38
C ASP A 111 5.75 8.38 -13.37
N ILE A 112 4.77 8.19 -14.26
CA ILE A 112 4.03 6.94 -14.45
C ILE A 112 4.98 5.78 -14.78
N SER A 113 5.96 6.01 -15.64
CA SER A 113 6.93 4.98 -16.03
C SER A 113 7.76 4.56 -14.84
N LEU A 114 8.20 5.54 -14.02
CA LEU A 114 8.96 5.27 -12.81
C LEU A 114 8.19 4.38 -11.82
N LEU A 115 6.90 4.63 -11.62
CA LEU A 115 6.07 3.81 -10.73
C LEU A 115 5.79 2.41 -11.29
N LEU A 116 5.58 2.28 -12.61
CA LEU A 116 5.46 0.98 -13.25
C LEU A 116 6.73 0.15 -13.07
N ASP A 117 7.89 0.77 -13.27
CA ASP A 117 9.17 0.09 -13.15
C ASP A 117 9.48 -0.28 -11.70
N ALA A 118 9.18 0.62 -10.74
CA ALA A 118 9.28 0.33 -9.32
C ALA A 118 8.43 -0.88 -8.90
N HIS A 119 7.18 -0.93 -9.37
CA HIS A 119 6.29 -2.07 -9.10
C HIS A 119 6.81 -3.38 -9.72
N LYS A 120 7.31 -3.35 -10.97
CA LYS A 120 7.86 -4.54 -11.63
C LYS A 120 9.13 -5.05 -10.95
N GLU A 121 10.02 -4.15 -10.54
CA GLU A 121 11.34 -4.51 -10.02
C GLU A 121 11.31 -4.89 -8.54
N TYR A 122 10.57 -4.13 -7.73
CA TYR A 122 10.59 -4.28 -6.27
C TYR A 122 9.31 -4.89 -5.69
N GLY A 123 8.25 -4.92 -6.48
CA GLY A 123 6.97 -5.49 -6.07
C GLY A 123 6.16 -4.58 -5.14
N GLU A 124 5.18 -5.22 -4.52
CA GLU A 124 4.05 -4.52 -3.90
C GLU A 124 4.40 -3.81 -2.59
N GLU A 125 5.28 -4.38 -1.77
CA GLU A 125 5.67 -3.79 -0.48
C GLU A 125 6.40 -2.45 -0.65
N VAL A 126 7.20 -2.31 -1.70
CA VAL A 126 7.85 -1.04 -2.03
C VAL A 126 6.84 -0.03 -2.57
N MET A 127 5.90 -0.46 -3.41
CA MET A 127 4.80 0.40 -3.85
C MET A 127 3.93 0.87 -2.69
N LYS A 128 3.67 0.00 -1.71
CA LYS A 128 2.94 0.35 -0.49
C LYS A 128 3.62 1.45 0.29
N GLU A 129 4.93 1.35 0.48
CA GLU A 129 5.69 2.40 1.17
C GLU A 129 5.74 3.70 0.34
N LEU A 130 5.92 3.63 -0.97
CA LEU A 130 5.88 4.81 -1.85
C LEU A 130 4.54 5.56 -1.75
N VAL A 131 3.43 4.83 -1.80
CA VAL A 131 2.08 5.43 -1.66
C VAL A 131 1.89 6.03 -0.27
N LYS A 132 2.38 5.40 0.82
CA LYS A 132 2.36 6.02 2.15
C LYS A 132 3.13 7.33 2.20
N GLN A 133 4.30 7.38 1.56
CA GLN A 133 5.08 8.62 1.48
C GLN A 133 4.33 9.72 0.72
N MET A 134 3.64 9.38 -0.37
CA MET A 134 2.75 10.33 -1.06
C MET A 134 1.63 10.81 -0.13
N LEU A 135 0.96 9.90 0.59
CA LEU A 135 -0.08 10.27 1.57
C LEU A 135 0.47 11.21 2.66
N LEU A 136 1.73 11.05 3.06
CA LEU A 136 2.46 11.94 3.98
C LEU A 136 2.89 13.28 3.37
N GLY A 137 2.44 13.63 2.15
CA GLY A 137 2.74 14.89 1.48
C GLY A 137 4.11 14.95 0.81
N LYS A 138 4.69 13.80 0.48
CA LYS A 138 5.85 13.74 -0.42
C LYS A 138 5.40 14.16 -1.81
N ASN A 139 6.00 15.21 -2.36
CA ASN A 139 5.68 15.67 -3.70
C ASN A 139 6.13 14.64 -4.75
N GLY A 140 5.31 14.39 -5.77
CA GLY A 140 5.65 13.48 -6.86
C GLY A 140 6.96 13.84 -7.56
N LYS A 141 7.33 15.13 -7.64
CA LYS A 141 8.62 15.57 -8.18
C LYS A 141 9.83 15.13 -7.34
N GLU A 142 9.65 14.92 -6.03
CA GLU A 142 10.69 14.41 -5.14
C GLU A 142 10.89 12.89 -5.29
N ILE A 143 9.93 12.19 -5.89
CA ILE A 143 9.95 10.74 -6.09
C ILE A 143 10.66 10.46 -7.41
N ASN A 144 11.98 10.42 -7.36
CA ASN A 144 12.83 10.00 -8.46
C ASN A 144 13.40 8.59 -8.25
N ARG A 145 14.11 8.06 -9.25
CA ARG A 145 14.69 6.71 -9.20
C ARG A 145 15.54 6.47 -7.95
N ARG A 146 16.40 7.42 -7.59
CA ARG A 146 17.25 7.32 -6.38
C ARG A 146 16.41 7.21 -5.10
N TYR A 147 15.29 7.93 -5.03
CA TYR A 147 14.38 7.83 -3.90
C TYR A 147 13.69 6.46 -3.84
N VAL A 148 13.23 5.94 -4.98
CA VAL A 148 12.66 4.59 -5.07
C VAL A 148 13.65 3.53 -4.57
N ASP A 149 14.92 3.59 -5.03
CA ASP A 149 15.95 2.64 -4.60
C ASP A 149 16.21 2.72 -3.08
N LYS A 150 16.14 3.94 -2.51
CA LYS A 150 16.24 4.16 -1.04
C LYS A 150 15.08 3.49 -0.31
N VAL A 151 13.85 3.69 -0.77
CA VAL A 151 12.64 3.07 -0.19
C VAL A 151 12.74 1.54 -0.27
N ALA A 152 13.17 1.00 -1.42
CA ALA A 152 13.42 -0.43 -1.59
C ALA A 152 14.49 -0.97 -0.61
N GLY A 153 15.52 -0.18 -0.32
CA GLY A 153 16.49 -0.51 0.73
C GLY A 153 15.87 -0.62 2.13
N VAL A 154 15.05 0.36 2.50
CA VAL A 154 14.35 0.39 3.80
C VAL A 154 13.39 -0.79 3.94
N VAL A 155 12.56 -1.05 2.94
CA VAL A 155 11.59 -2.17 2.94
C VAL A 155 12.31 -3.52 3.07
N ARG A 156 13.40 -3.73 2.31
CA ARG A 156 14.20 -4.96 2.42
C ARG A 156 14.80 -5.14 3.81
N GLU A 157 15.28 -4.08 4.45
CA GLU A 157 15.83 -4.20 5.81
C GLU A 157 14.73 -4.52 6.84
N ILE A 158 13.54 -3.92 6.72
CA ILE A 158 12.40 -4.24 7.58
C ILE A 158 12.00 -5.71 7.43
N GLN A 159 11.92 -6.22 6.19
CA GLN A 159 11.62 -7.62 5.92
C GLN A 159 12.66 -8.56 6.55
N ARG A 160 13.95 -8.28 6.35
CA ARG A 160 15.04 -9.08 6.97
C ARG A 160 14.99 -9.07 8.50
N ARG A 161 14.56 -7.98 9.13
CA ARG A 161 14.42 -7.91 10.59
C ARG A 161 13.27 -8.80 11.06
N ARG A 162 12.13 -8.73 10.39
CA ARG A 162 10.97 -9.60 10.68
C ARG A 162 11.32 -11.08 10.50
N GLU A 163 12.03 -11.44 9.43
CA GLU A 163 12.49 -12.82 9.22
C GLU A 163 13.40 -13.30 10.35
N ARG A 164 14.37 -12.48 10.78
CA ARG A 164 15.25 -12.78 11.92
C ARG A 164 14.47 -12.96 13.23
N GLU A 165 13.44 -12.15 13.46
CA GLU A 165 12.58 -12.27 14.64
C GLU A 165 11.74 -13.55 14.60
N ILE A 166 11.15 -13.89 13.45
CA ILE A 166 10.39 -15.13 13.27
C ILE A 166 11.30 -16.34 13.46
N GLU A 167 12.50 -16.33 12.89
CA GLU A 167 13.47 -17.41 13.06
C GLU A 167 13.88 -17.59 14.53
N LYS A 168 14.11 -16.48 15.23
CA LYS A 168 14.43 -16.49 16.66
C LYS A 168 13.27 -17.09 17.47
N ASN A 169 12.04 -16.63 17.22
CA ASN A 169 10.85 -17.12 17.90
C ASN A 169 10.62 -18.62 17.64
N LEU A 170 10.82 -19.07 16.39
CA LEU A 170 10.69 -20.49 16.03
C LEU A 170 11.74 -21.36 16.75
N ARG A 171 12.99 -20.88 16.83
CA ARG A 171 14.06 -21.58 17.58
C ARG A 171 13.74 -21.65 19.08
N GLU A 172 13.13 -20.62 19.65
CA GLU A 172 12.70 -20.63 21.06
C GLU A 172 11.56 -21.63 21.30
N LEU A 173 10.55 -21.66 20.42
CA LEU A 173 9.45 -22.63 20.49
C LEU A 173 9.95 -24.09 20.41
N LEU A 174 10.88 -24.39 19.50
CA LEU A 174 11.47 -25.74 19.38
C LEU A 174 12.24 -26.15 20.64
N LYS A 175 13.02 -25.22 21.24
CA LYS A 175 13.74 -25.49 22.49
C LYS A 175 12.78 -25.78 23.64
N ASP A 176 11.66 -25.07 23.71
CA ASP A 176 10.68 -25.27 24.77
C ASP A 176 9.90 -26.58 24.58
N GLU A 177 9.66 -26.99 23.34
CA GLU A 177 9.09 -28.31 23.03
C GLU A 177 10.04 -29.45 23.42
N GLU A 178 11.35 -29.32 23.15
CA GLU A 178 12.37 -30.30 23.58
C GLU A 178 12.49 -30.38 25.11
N LYS A 179 12.44 -29.25 25.81
CA LYS A 179 12.39 -29.20 27.28
C LYS A 179 11.11 -29.83 27.84
N ALA A 180 9.97 -29.66 27.16
CA ALA A 180 8.71 -30.29 27.56
C ALA A 180 8.73 -31.82 27.35
N LYS A 181 9.28 -32.30 26.22
CA LYS A 181 9.46 -33.73 25.93
C LYS A 181 10.43 -34.41 26.91
N SER A 182 11.52 -33.74 27.27
CA SER A 182 12.49 -34.26 28.25
C SER A 182 11.93 -34.30 29.68
N LYS A 183 11.12 -33.30 30.10
CA LYS A 183 10.39 -33.34 31.38
C LYS A 183 9.37 -34.49 31.45
N LYS A 184 8.67 -34.82 30.34
CA LYS A 184 7.77 -35.99 30.27
C LYS A 184 8.51 -37.33 30.40
N LYS A 185 9.71 -37.47 29.81
CA LYS A 185 10.55 -38.68 29.98
C LYS A 185 11.13 -38.81 31.40
N GLY A 186 11.47 -37.70 32.06
CA GLY A 186 11.93 -37.68 33.46
C GLY A 186 10.86 -38.10 34.48
N LYS A 187 9.60 -37.66 34.30
CA LYS A 187 8.48 -38.09 35.16
C LYS A 187 8.15 -39.59 35.02
N LYS A 188 8.37 -40.19 33.84
CA LYS A 188 8.16 -41.63 33.62
C LYS A 188 9.23 -42.51 34.31
N LYS A 189 10.47 -42.02 34.43
CA LYS A 189 11.53 -42.71 35.21
C LYS A 189 11.32 -42.64 36.72
N LYS A 190 10.79 -41.53 37.25
CA LYS A 190 10.52 -41.39 38.70
C LYS A 190 9.34 -42.22 39.21
N LYS A 191 8.45 -42.69 38.32
CA LYS A 191 7.39 -43.67 38.64
C LYS A 191 7.83 -45.14 38.53
N ARG A 192 9.05 -45.43 38.04
CA ARG A 192 9.56 -46.81 37.87
C ARG A 192 10.52 -47.27 38.98
N SER A 193 10.83 -46.43 39.97
CA SER A 193 11.70 -46.77 41.10
C SER A 193 10.97 -46.99 42.43
N ALA A 194 9.64 -47.17 42.40
CA ALA A 194 8.87 -47.70 43.52
C ALA A 194 8.35 -49.10 43.10
N GLY A 195 8.69 -50.12 43.89
CA GLY A 195 8.57 -51.57 43.69
C GLY A 195 7.40 -52.16 42.86
N VAL A 196 7.76 -53.22 42.12
CA VAL A 196 7.02 -54.27 41.38
C VAL A 196 6.32 -55.24 42.40
N PRO A 197 5.27 -56.09 42.11
CA PRO A 197 5.03 -56.86 40.88
C PRO A 197 3.60 -56.95 40.26
N GLU A 198 3.64 -57.11 38.92
CA GLU A 198 3.03 -58.17 38.09
C GLU A 198 1.61 -58.70 38.41
N SER A 199 0.64 -58.38 37.55
CA SER A 199 -0.34 -59.35 37.01
C SER A 199 -1.24 -58.74 35.93
N LYS A 200 -1.35 -59.46 34.79
CA LYS A 200 -2.48 -59.55 33.84
C LYS A 200 -2.76 -58.39 32.87
N GLU A 201 -2.23 -58.55 31.65
CA GLU A 201 -3.00 -58.91 30.46
C GLU A 201 -4.47 -58.46 30.42
N GLU A 202 -4.77 -57.47 29.56
CA GLU A 202 -5.83 -57.57 28.53
C GLU A 202 -5.75 -56.37 27.56
N GLU A 203 -5.57 -56.70 26.27
CA GLU A 203 -5.89 -55.84 25.14
C GLU A 203 -7.38 -55.46 25.17
N LYS A 204 -7.72 -54.21 24.80
CA LYS A 204 -8.91 -53.93 23.99
C LYS A 204 -8.96 -52.51 23.45
N LYS A 205 -8.90 -52.48 22.12
CA LYS A 205 -9.73 -51.73 21.17
C LYS A 205 -9.56 -50.21 21.04
N GLU A 206 -8.98 -49.88 19.88
CA GLU A 206 -9.36 -48.78 19.00
C GLU A 206 -10.89 -48.58 18.94
N SER A 207 -11.30 -47.31 18.92
CA SER A 207 -12.51 -46.89 18.24
C SER A 207 -12.31 -45.46 17.74
N GLU A 208 -11.97 -45.36 16.46
CA GLU A 208 -12.39 -44.24 15.62
C GLU A 208 -13.91 -44.05 15.79
N THR A 209 -14.34 -42.81 15.97
CA THR A 209 -15.68 -42.37 15.57
C THR A 209 -15.51 -40.99 14.94
N GLU A 210 -15.51 -41.03 13.62
CA GLU A 210 -15.80 -39.93 12.72
C GLU A 210 -17.33 -39.87 12.63
N GLU A 211 -17.95 -38.79 13.08
CA GLU A 211 -19.30 -38.42 12.65
C GLU A 211 -19.31 -36.93 12.29
N VAL A 212 -19.87 -36.70 11.12
CA VAL A 212 -19.98 -35.46 10.34
C VAL A 212 -21.45 -35.00 10.39
N GLU A 213 -21.66 -33.72 10.13
CA GLU A 213 -22.94 -33.03 9.84
C GLU A 213 -23.79 -32.68 11.07
N ALA A 214 -24.51 -31.55 11.18
CA ALA A 214 -24.90 -30.47 10.28
C ALA A 214 -24.96 -29.19 11.15
N GLY A 215 -24.75 -27.96 10.67
CA GLY A 215 -25.59 -27.30 9.68
C GLY A 215 -26.88 -26.78 10.34
N GLU A 216 -26.85 -25.58 10.93
CA GLU A 216 -28.07 -24.80 11.18
C GLU A 216 -27.77 -23.30 11.05
N GLU A 217 -28.02 -22.80 9.85
CA GLU A 217 -28.31 -21.39 9.61
C GLU A 217 -29.65 -21.06 10.26
N THR A 218 -29.74 -19.96 11.01
CA THR A 218 -31.01 -19.23 11.14
C THR A 218 -30.76 -17.74 10.94
N GLU A 219 -31.41 -17.28 9.87
CA GLU A 219 -31.52 -15.94 9.34
C GLU A 219 -32.35 -15.00 10.24
N MET A 220 -31.95 -13.73 10.19
CA MET A 220 -32.76 -12.51 10.25
C MET A 220 -33.52 -12.13 11.54
N LEU A 221 -33.19 -10.94 12.03
CA LEU A 221 -34.19 -9.90 12.31
C LEU A 221 -33.66 -8.53 11.88
N SER A 222 -34.30 -7.99 10.86
CA SER A 222 -34.22 -6.60 10.42
C SER A 222 -34.90 -5.68 11.43
N GLU A 223 -34.36 -4.48 11.66
CA GLU A 223 -35.18 -3.34 12.07
C GLU A 223 -34.66 -2.05 11.43
N GLU A 224 -35.42 -1.60 10.46
CA GLU A 224 -35.39 -0.30 9.82
C GLU A 224 -36.21 0.67 10.68
N VAL A 225 -35.63 1.78 11.15
CA VAL A 225 -36.41 2.94 11.60
C VAL A 225 -35.77 4.22 11.07
N GLY A 226 -36.28 4.67 9.92
CA GLY A 226 -36.91 5.99 9.75
C GLY A 226 -36.11 7.24 10.14
N GLY A 227 -35.74 8.02 9.11
CA GLY A 227 -35.42 9.43 9.28
C GLY A 227 -36.64 10.32 9.54
N ALA A 228 -36.40 11.52 10.04
CA ALA A 228 -37.03 12.79 9.61
C ALA A 228 -36.56 13.95 10.51
N ARG A 229 -35.74 14.85 9.97
CA ARG A 229 -36.05 16.26 9.67
C ARG A 229 -34.77 17.04 9.37
#